data_AF-A0A959V6W9-F1
#
_entry.id   AF-A0A959V6W9-F1
#
_cell.length_a   1.000
_cell.length_b   1.000
_cell.length_c   1.000
_cell.angle_alpha   90.00
_cell.angle_beta   90.00
_cell.angle_gamma   90.00
#
_symmetry.space_group_name_H-M   'P 1'
#
loop_
_entity.id
_entity.type
_entity.pdbx_description
1 polymer ?
#
loop_
_entity_poly.entity_id
_entity_poly.type
_entity_poly.pdbx_seq_one_letter_code
_entity_poly.pdbx_strand_id
1 'polypeptide(L)' 'VAREARQILGGMGITNEYPIMRHMMNLESVVTYEGTHDIHLLITGAEVTGIPAFK' A
#
# COMPACT_ATOMS: atom_id res chain seq x y z
N VAL A 1 -3.18 8.70 1.10
CA VAL A 1 -2.70 9.34 2.35
C VAL A 1 -1.19 9.57 2.39
N ALA A 2 -0.32 8.59 2.70
CA ALA A 2 1.12 8.88 2.89
C ALA A 2 1.83 9.47 1.66
N ARG A 3 1.46 9.00 0.46
CA ARG A 3 1.94 9.55 -0.82
C ARG A 3 1.51 11.00 -1.03
N GLU A 4 0.26 11.33 -0.74
CA GLU A 4 -0.28 12.70 -0.85
C GLU A 4 0.36 13.63 0.17
N ALA A 5 0.52 13.17 1.42
CA ALA A 5 1.22 13.93 2.45
C ALA A 5 2.68 14.23 2.08
N ARG A 6 3.38 13.29 1.41
CA ARG A 6 4.71 13.55 0.86
C ARG A 6 4.67 14.62 -0.22
N GLN A 7 3.67 14.60 -1.10
CA GLN A 7 3.52 15.60 -2.17
C GLN A 7 3.28 17.00 -1.59
N ILE A 8 2.46 17.12 -0.55
CA ILE A 8 2.19 18.39 0.15
C ILE A 8 3.49 18.99 0.71
N LEU A 9 4.38 18.16 1.27
CA LEU A 9 5.64 18.62 1.85
C LEU A 9 6.74 18.90 0.81
N GLY A 10 6.55 18.54 -0.46
CA GLY A 10 7.51 18.81 -1.53
C GLY A 10 8.93 18.33 -1.19
N GLY A 11 9.90 19.25 -1.25
CA GLY A 11 11.30 19.00 -0.89
C GLY A 11 11.53 18.70 0.60
N MET A 12 10.70 19.24 1.49
CA MET A 12 10.77 18.91 2.93
C MET A 12 10.31 17.48 3.19
N GLY A 13 9.52 16.90 2.30
CA GLY A 13 9.04 15.52 2.40
C GLY A 13 10.10 14.45 2.17
N ILE A 14 11.33 14.82 1.77
CA ILE A 14 12.47 13.89 1.60
C ILE A 14 13.59 14.10 2.63
N THR A 15 13.49 15.13 3.47
CA THR A 15 14.47 15.36 4.54
C THR A 15 14.15 14.48 5.75
N ASN A 16 15.11 14.35 6.66
CA ASN A 16 14.88 13.66 7.94
C ASN A 16 14.13 14.50 8.97
N GLU A 17 13.73 15.73 8.62
CA GLU A 17 12.98 16.62 9.54
C GLU A 17 11.52 16.18 9.72
N TYR A 18 10.94 15.56 8.68
CA TYR A 18 9.57 15.05 8.72
C TYR A 18 9.55 13.53 8.47
N PRO A 19 8.82 12.74 9.27
CA PRO A 19 8.85 11.28 9.17
C PRO A 19 8.07 10.74 7.97
N ILE A 20 7.59 11.59 7.05
CA ILE A 20 6.65 11.17 6.01
C ILE A 20 7.26 10.17 5.04
N MET A 21 8.54 10.36 4.68
CA MET A 21 9.25 9.43 3.81
C MET A 21 9.37 8.04 4.45
N ARG A 22 9.69 7.99 5.76
CA ARG A 22 9.72 6.75 6.53
C ARG A 22 8.36 6.07 6.55
N HIS A 23 7.29 6.80 6.81
CA HIS A 23 5.93 6.21 6.82
C HIS A 23 5.50 5.70 5.44
N MET A 24 5.84 6.41 4.37
CA MET A 24 5.59 5.94 3.00
C MET A 24 6.31 4.62 2.73
N MET A 25 7.59 4.50 3.11
CA MET A 25 8.36 3.27 2.95
C MET A 25 7.84 2.11 3.81
N ASN A 26 7.43 2.40 5.05
CA ASN A 26 6.82 1.38 5.93
C ASN A 26 5.52 0.83 5.30
N LEU A 27 4.69 1.70 4.73
CA LEU A 27 3.44 1.28 4.11
C LEU A 27 3.65 0.45 2.83
N GLU A 28 4.71 0.70 2.08
CA GLU A 28 5.05 -0.11 0.90
C GLU A 28 5.33 -1.57 1.30
N SER A 29 6.04 -1.77 2.43
CA SER A 29 6.23 -3.11 2.98
C SER A 29 4.91 -3.75 3.41
N VAL A 30 4.02 -3.01 4.06
CA VAL A 30 2.73 -3.52 4.54
C VAL A 30 1.82 -3.94 3.38
N VAL A 31 1.85 -3.21 2.26
CA VAL A 31 1.02 -3.52 1.07
C VAL A 31 1.37 -4.87 0.42
N THR A 32 2.57 -5.40 0.69
CA THR A 32 3.09 -6.59 0.00
C THR A 32 3.25 -7.80 0.90
N TYR A 33 3.57 -7.62 2.18
CA TYR A 33 4.05 -8.69 3.04
C TYR A 33 2.98 -9.76 3.38
N GLU A 34 1.75 -9.37 3.74
CA GLU A 34 0.70 -10.29 4.22
C GLU A 34 -0.31 -10.66 3.12
N GLY A 35 0.16 -10.73 1.88
CA GLY A 35 -0.72 -10.86 0.71
C GLY A 35 -0.95 -9.51 0.04
N THR A 36 -0.75 -9.50 -1.27
CA THR A 36 -0.93 -8.29 -2.06
C THR A 36 -2.40 -7.90 -2.14
N HIS A 37 -2.64 -6.62 -2.43
CA HIS A 37 -3.99 -6.12 -2.71
C HIS A 37 -4.72 -6.99 -3.74
N ASP A 38 -4.03 -7.40 -4.81
CA ASP A 38 -4.61 -8.22 -5.88
C ASP A 38 -4.98 -9.63 -5.39
N ILE A 39 -4.14 -10.27 -4.57
CA ILE A 39 -4.45 -11.60 -4.02
C ILE A 39 -5.67 -11.52 -3.09
N HIS A 40 -5.75 -10.52 -2.22
CA HIS A 40 -6.92 -10.32 -1.36
C HIS A 40 -8.20 -10.04 -2.17
N LEU A 41 -8.08 -9.28 -3.26
CA LEU A 41 -9.21 -9.03 -4.17
C LEU A 41 -9.68 -10.32 -4.84
N LEU A 42 -8.75 -11.17 -5.29
CA LEU A 42 -9.07 -12.45 -5.93
C LEU A 42 -9.67 -13.47 -4.96
N ILE A 43 -9.20 -13.52 -3.71
CA ILE A 43 -9.79 -14.35 -2.65
C ILE A 43 -11.22 -13.91 -2.36
N THR A 44 -11.43 -12.60 -2.15
CA THR A 44 -12.77 -12.04 -1.92
C THR A 44 -13.69 -12.28 -3.11
N GLY A 45 -13.17 -12.12 -4.33
CA GLY A 45 -13.91 -12.39 -5.56
C GLY A 45 -14.33 -13.85 -5.69
N ALA A 46 -13.48 -14.79 -5.29
CA ALA A 46 -13.81 -16.21 -5.27
C ALA A 46 -14.93 -16.53 -4.26
N GLU A 47 -14.92 -15.89 -3.07
CA GLU A 47 -15.97 -16.05 -2.07
C GLU A 47 -17.31 -15.49 -2.56
N VAL A 48 -17.30 -14.32 -3.20
CA VAL A 48 -18.53 -13.67 -3.71
C VAL A 48 -19.11 -14.38 -4.92
N THR A 49 -18.27 -14.85 -5.85
CA THR A 49 -18.71 -15.41 -7.14
C THR A 49 -18.76 -16.93 -7.18
N GLY A 50 -18.10 -17.61 -6.24
CA GLY A 50 -17.89 -19.06 -6.27
C GLY A 50 -16.89 -19.53 -7.33
N ILE A 51 -16.24 -18.62 -8.07
CA ILE A 51 -15.30 -18.95 -9.15
C ILE A 51 -13.90 -18.45 -8.77
N PRO A 52 -12.92 -19.34 -8.52
CA PRO A 52 -11.55 -18.91 -8.29
C PRO A 52 -10.93 -18.33 -9.56
N ALA A 53 -10.29 -17.16 -9.44
CA ALA A 53 -9.63 -16.45 -10.53
C ALA A 53 -8.10 -16.36 -10.36
N PHE A 54 -7.54 -17.18 -9.47
CA PHE A 54 -6.11 -17.36 -9.23
C PHE A 54 -5.77 -18.84 -9.38
N LYS A 55 -4.49 -19.15 -9.66
CA LYS A 55 -3.98 -20.51 -9.83
C LYS A 55 -3.16 -20.93 -8.63
#